data_AF-A0A0E9MQ09-F1
#
_entry.id   AF-A0A0E9MQ09-F1
#
_cell.length_a   1.000
_cell.length_b   1.000
_cell.length_c   1.000
_cell.angle_alpha   90.00
_cell.angle_beta   90.00
_cell.angle_gamma   90.00
#
_symmetry.space_group_name_H-M   'P 1'
#
loop_
_entity.id
_entity.type
_entity.pdbx_description
1 polymer ?
#
loop_
_entity_poly.entity_id
_entity_poly.type
_entity_poly.pdbx_seq_one_letter_code
_entity_poly.pdbx_strand_id
1 'polypeptide(L)'
;MRAPWILLALPLALAGCGKKPAGLPDDPIRRAATCGVVAAANARRALGSVDATLTIEQQAHILHYALIEGAAGGSFDRTRSAAVVNAMPKLGDKVTAGKWEPLVGECADAYPATRPVESVTLPSDPLTAEAGCHDLSDFITTALRSQEQNYIDRIRAYDAMERKLDNRMGATLKARGLNQVQANEARAKALAKLATLGPPIAVLDQCAKKFGP
;
A
#
# COMPACT_ATOMS: atom_id res chain seq x y z
N MET A 1 -19.39 -32.56 67.49
CA MET A 1 -18.21 -32.37 66.63
C MET A 1 -18.70 -31.81 65.30
N ARG A 2 -18.33 -30.56 64.97
CA ARG A 2 -18.86 -29.78 63.83
C ARG A 2 -17.71 -29.45 62.86
N ALA A 3 -18.07 -29.42 61.58
CA ALA A 3 -17.28 -29.38 60.36
C ALA A 3 -16.05 -28.45 60.29
N PRO A 4 -14.98 -28.83 59.56
CA PRO A 4 -14.00 -27.88 59.06
C PRO A 4 -14.44 -27.33 57.69
N TRP A 5 -14.51 -26.01 57.62
CA TRP A 5 -14.75 -25.21 56.43
C TRP A 5 -13.48 -25.23 55.54
N ILE A 6 -13.62 -25.62 54.27
CA ILE A 6 -12.56 -25.47 53.27
C ILE A 6 -12.76 -24.10 52.60
N LEU A 7 -11.92 -23.13 52.98
CA LEU A 7 -11.75 -21.87 52.25
C LEU A 7 -10.93 -22.14 50.99
N LEU A 8 -11.60 -22.27 49.85
CA LEU A 8 -11.00 -22.21 48.52
C LEU A 8 -10.57 -20.77 48.25
N ALA A 9 -9.30 -20.47 48.50
CA ALA A 9 -8.64 -19.29 47.95
C ALA A 9 -8.48 -19.47 46.43
N LEU A 10 -9.33 -18.80 45.63
CA LEU A 10 -9.04 -18.58 44.22
C LEU A 10 -7.81 -17.68 44.12
N PRO A 11 -6.71 -18.10 43.48
CA PRO A 11 -5.69 -17.17 43.06
C PRO A 11 -6.32 -16.29 41.97
N LEU A 12 -6.55 -15.02 42.28
CA LEU A 12 -6.69 -13.98 41.27
C LEU A 12 -5.40 -13.96 40.47
N ALA A 13 -5.38 -14.67 39.35
CA ALA A 13 -4.42 -14.46 38.30
C ALA A 13 -4.64 -13.04 37.77
N LEU A 14 -3.95 -12.07 38.37
CA LEU A 14 -3.63 -10.81 37.72
C LEU A 14 -2.86 -11.18 36.46
N ALA A 15 -3.57 -11.37 35.36
CA ALA A 15 -3.02 -11.24 34.03
C ALA A 15 -2.50 -9.80 33.94
N GLY A 16 -1.23 -9.64 34.31
CA GLY A 16 -0.53 -8.38 34.16
C GLY A 16 -0.70 -7.94 32.71
N CYS A 17 -1.22 -6.73 32.53
CA CYS A 17 -1.01 -5.91 31.36
C CYS A 17 0.50 -5.67 31.20
N GLY A 18 1.25 -6.72 30.82
CA GLY A 18 2.60 -6.60 30.35
C GLY A 18 2.52 -5.75 29.10
N LYS A 19 3.22 -4.60 29.12
CA LYS A 19 3.46 -3.78 27.94
C LYS A 19 3.84 -4.71 26.80
N LYS A 20 2.91 -4.94 25.86
CA LYS A 20 3.23 -5.51 24.55
C LYS A 20 4.41 -4.65 24.07
N PRO A 21 5.59 -5.23 23.76
CA PRO A 21 6.63 -4.45 23.10
C PRO A 21 5.95 -3.73 21.94
N ALA A 22 6.29 -2.46 21.72
CA ALA A 22 5.60 -1.56 20.80
C ALA A 22 5.73 -2.09 19.36
N GLY A 23 4.93 -3.09 19.03
CA GLY A 23 4.85 -3.74 17.74
C GLY A 23 3.69 -3.17 16.94
N LEU A 24 3.47 -3.76 15.77
CA LEU A 24 2.44 -3.27 14.86
C LEU A 24 1.01 -3.30 15.47
N PRO A 25 0.18 -2.29 15.20
CA PRO A 25 -1.24 -2.31 15.56
C PRO A 25 -1.99 -3.52 14.98
N ASP A 26 -3.01 -4.00 15.70
CA ASP A 26 -3.86 -5.10 15.23
C ASP A 26 -4.85 -4.62 14.14
N ASP A 27 -5.31 -3.36 14.22
CA ASP A 27 -6.15 -2.72 13.21
C ASP A 27 -5.40 -2.57 11.87
N PRO A 28 -5.92 -3.09 10.74
CA PRO A 28 -5.21 -3.12 9.47
C PRO A 28 -4.91 -1.73 8.90
N ILE A 29 -5.84 -0.77 9.05
CA ILE A 29 -5.63 0.60 8.56
C ILE A 29 -4.49 1.28 9.32
N ARG A 30 -4.53 1.22 10.65
CA ARG A 30 -3.48 1.78 11.50
C ARG A 30 -2.16 1.05 11.31
N ARG A 31 -2.17 -0.26 11.11
CA ARG A 31 -0.96 -1.03 10.84
C ARG A 31 -0.27 -0.58 9.56
N ALA A 32 -0.99 -0.51 8.45
CA ALA A 32 -0.44 -0.03 7.18
C ALA A 32 0.02 1.43 7.26
N ALA A 33 -0.74 2.28 7.94
CA ALA A 33 -0.36 3.68 8.12
C ALA A 33 0.90 3.81 8.99
N THR A 34 1.02 3.04 10.07
CA THR A 34 2.26 2.94 10.87
C THR A 34 3.41 2.48 10.00
N CYS A 35 3.24 1.48 9.15
CA CYS A 35 4.30 1.01 8.27
C CYS A 35 4.69 2.00 7.17
N GLY A 36 3.74 2.76 6.62
CA GLY A 36 4.05 3.88 5.73
C GLY A 36 4.85 4.98 6.44
N VAL A 37 4.52 5.30 7.69
CA VAL A 37 5.29 6.26 8.51
C VAL A 37 6.70 5.74 8.79
N VAL A 38 6.85 4.46 9.15
CA VAL A 38 8.15 3.80 9.36
C VAL A 38 8.99 3.84 8.08
N ALA A 39 8.38 3.53 6.93
CA ALA A 39 9.04 3.61 5.63
C ALA A 39 9.50 5.04 5.31
N ALA A 40 8.67 6.04 5.59
CA ALA A 40 9.01 7.45 5.40
C ALA A 40 10.17 7.90 6.32
N ALA A 41 10.14 7.51 7.59
CA ALA A 41 11.20 7.80 8.54
C ALA A 41 12.52 7.13 8.13
N ASN A 42 12.46 5.87 7.69
CA ASN A 42 13.62 5.13 7.20
C ASN A 42 14.22 5.76 5.94
N ALA A 43 13.39 6.18 4.99
CA ALA A 43 13.83 6.84 3.76
C ALA A 43 14.54 8.17 4.06
N ARG A 44 13.95 9.01 4.92
CA ARG A 44 14.58 10.29 5.32
C ARG A 44 15.89 10.09 6.09
N ARG A 45 15.93 9.10 6.99
CA ARG A 45 17.17 8.75 7.71
C ARG A 45 18.28 8.37 6.75
N ALA A 46 17.99 7.59 5.70
CA ALA A 46 18.97 7.18 4.70
C ALA A 46 19.54 8.37 3.90
N LEU A 47 18.78 9.46 3.75
CA LEU A 47 19.24 10.69 3.08
C LEU A 47 20.01 11.63 4.00
N GLY A 48 20.00 11.42 5.32
CA GLY A 48 20.69 12.28 6.29
C GLY A 48 20.07 13.68 6.46
N SER A 49 18.95 13.98 5.78
CA SER A 49 18.22 15.25 5.88
C SER A 49 16.71 15.00 5.84
N VAL A 50 15.99 15.64 6.77
CA VAL A 50 14.52 15.57 6.84
C VAL A 50 13.83 16.37 5.74
N ASP A 51 14.53 17.36 5.20
CA ASP A 51 14.06 18.27 4.14
C ASP A 51 14.45 17.79 2.73
N ALA A 52 15.27 16.74 2.63
CA ALA A 52 15.63 16.18 1.34
C ALA A 52 14.39 15.62 0.63
N THR A 53 14.23 16.01 -0.63
CA THR A 53 13.21 15.45 -1.52
C THR A 53 13.43 13.96 -1.65
N LEU A 54 12.42 13.16 -1.28
CA LEU A 54 12.43 11.73 -1.51
C LEU A 54 12.38 11.44 -3.00
N THR A 55 13.01 10.35 -3.43
CA THR A 55 12.84 9.85 -4.80
C THR A 55 11.39 9.39 -5.04
N ILE A 56 10.97 9.32 -6.31
CA ILE A 56 9.63 8.81 -6.65
C ILE A 56 9.46 7.35 -6.20
N GLU A 57 10.52 6.55 -6.21
CA GLU A 57 10.55 5.18 -5.70
C GLU A 57 10.27 5.13 -4.19
N GLN A 58 10.91 6.01 -3.41
CA GLN A 58 10.68 6.11 -1.97
C GLN A 58 9.25 6.58 -1.65
N GLN A 59 8.75 7.60 -2.36
CA GLN A 59 7.38 8.07 -2.19
C GLN A 59 6.36 6.97 -2.52
N ALA A 60 6.54 6.28 -3.64
CA ALA A 60 5.68 5.18 -4.05
C ALA A 60 5.75 4.00 -3.07
N HIS A 61 6.93 3.69 -2.52
CA HIS A 61 7.07 2.66 -1.49
C HIS A 61 6.31 3.00 -0.21
N ILE A 62 6.31 4.28 0.21
CA ILE A 62 5.48 4.74 1.34
C ILE A 62 3.99 4.54 1.03
N LEU A 63 3.55 4.92 -0.17
CA LEU A 63 2.16 4.77 -0.61
C LEU A 63 1.74 3.31 -0.85
N HIS A 64 2.70 2.40 -1.02
CA HIS A 64 2.45 0.99 -1.30
C HIS A 64 1.64 0.29 -0.21
N TYR A 65 1.83 0.68 1.05
CA TYR A 65 1.04 0.15 2.17
C TYR A 65 -0.46 0.48 2.01
N ALA A 66 -0.80 1.69 1.53
CA ALA A 66 -2.18 2.06 1.25
C ALA A 66 -2.75 1.28 0.05
N LEU A 67 -1.95 1.08 -0.99
CA LEU A 67 -2.32 0.26 -2.16
C LEU A 67 -2.63 -1.19 -1.76
N ILE A 68 -1.77 -1.82 -0.95
CA ILE A 68 -1.95 -3.20 -0.50
C ILE A 68 -3.20 -3.33 0.38
N GLU A 69 -3.43 -2.39 1.31
CA GLU A 69 -4.65 -2.42 2.12
C GLU A 69 -5.91 -2.21 1.27
N GLY A 70 -5.87 -1.30 0.31
CA GLY A 70 -6.95 -1.16 -0.68
C GLY A 70 -7.21 -2.45 -1.44
N ALA A 71 -6.17 -3.26 -1.71
CA ALA A 71 -6.26 -4.52 -2.43
C ALA A 71 -6.63 -5.74 -1.59
N ALA A 72 -6.63 -5.66 -0.25
CA ALA A 72 -6.70 -6.82 0.64
C ALA A 72 -7.96 -7.69 0.47
N GLY A 73 -9.05 -7.15 -0.08
CA GLY A 73 -10.29 -7.87 -0.37
C GLY A 73 -10.34 -8.56 -1.74
N GLY A 74 -9.25 -8.56 -2.51
CA GLY A 74 -9.22 -9.09 -3.89
C GLY A 74 -9.86 -8.17 -4.94
N SER A 75 -10.42 -7.04 -4.51
CA SER A 75 -10.91 -5.94 -5.32
C SER A 75 -10.53 -4.64 -4.62
N PHE A 76 -10.09 -3.64 -5.39
CA PHE A 76 -9.53 -2.43 -4.82
C PHE A 76 -10.62 -1.56 -4.18
N ASP A 77 -10.47 -1.32 -2.88
CA ASP A 77 -11.30 -0.40 -2.10
C ASP A 77 -10.57 0.95 -1.92
N ARG A 78 -11.05 1.96 -2.65
CA ARG A 78 -10.53 3.33 -2.59
C ARG A 78 -10.71 3.96 -1.20
N THR A 79 -11.82 3.67 -0.51
CA THR A 79 -12.10 4.18 0.83
C THR A 79 -11.09 3.64 1.83
N ARG A 80 -10.79 2.34 1.74
CA ARG A 80 -9.79 1.69 2.58
C ARG A 80 -8.39 2.25 2.35
N SER A 81 -7.96 2.38 1.09
CA SER A 81 -6.67 3.00 0.75
C SER A 81 -6.60 4.45 1.25
N ALA A 82 -7.64 5.26 1.04
CA ALA A 82 -7.69 6.64 1.50
C ALA A 82 -7.64 6.74 3.03
N ALA A 83 -8.27 5.82 3.75
CA ALA A 83 -8.21 5.77 5.22
C ALA A 83 -6.77 5.57 5.72
N VAL A 84 -5.97 4.74 5.05
CA VAL A 84 -4.54 4.56 5.36
C VAL A 84 -3.78 5.88 5.15
N VAL A 85 -3.89 6.48 3.96
CA VAL A 85 -3.20 7.74 3.62
C VAL A 85 -3.55 8.85 4.62
N ASN A 86 -4.83 8.98 4.97
CA ASN A 86 -5.32 9.97 5.93
C ASN A 86 -4.87 9.70 7.38
N ALA A 87 -4.51 8.46 7.71
CA ALA A 87 -4.02 8.10 9.04
C ALA A 87 -2.52 8.36 9.19
N MET A 88 -1.72 8.25 8.13
CA MET A 88 -0.26 8.46 8.16
C MET A 88 0.19 9.77 8.84
N PRO A 89 -0.29 10.97 8.44
CA PRO A 89 0.15 12.21 9.06
C PRO A 89 -0.24 12.32 10.53
N LYS A 90 -1.32 11.66 10.96
CA LYS A 90 -1.79 11.65 12.36
C LYS A 90 -0.94 10.72 13.26
N LEU A 91 -0.20 9.80 12.64
CA LEU A 91 0.64 8.82 13.32
C LEU A 91 2.12 9.19 13.29
N GLY A 92 2.56 10.07 12.38
CA GLY A 92 3.94 10.52 12.19
C GLY A 92 4.73 10.64 13.47
N ASP A 93 4.50 11.71 14.23
CA ASP A 93 5.24 12.01 15.46
C ASP A 93 5.10 10.92 16.53
N LYS A 94 3.93 10.29 16.62
CA LYS A 94 3.68 9.25 17.63
C LYS A 94 4.51 7.99 17.38
N VAL A 95 4.67 7.61 16.12
CA VAL A 95 5.46 6.44 15.73
C VAL A 95 6.95 6.76 15.82
N THR A 96 7.37 7.92 15.35
CA THR A 96 8.80 8.28 15.27
C THR A 96 9.40 8.81 16.57
N ALA A 97 8.59 9.20 17.57
CA ALA A 97 9.08 9.60 18.89
C ALA A 97 9.69 8.45 19.72
N GLY A 98 9.38 7.20 19.37
CA GLY A 98 9.93 6.00 20.02
C GLY A 98 11.05 5.33 19.22
N LYS A 99 11.48 4.15 19.69
CA LYS A 99 12.37 3.25 18.93
C LYS A 99 11.59 2.55 17.82
N TRP A 100 11.48 3.18 16.67
CA TRP A 100 10.71 2.69 15.52
C TRP A 100 11.52 1.76 14.60
N GLU A 101 12.85 1.74 14.73
CA GLU A 101 13.74 0.98 13.84
C GLU A 101 13.43 -0.52 13.77
N PRO A 102 13.09 -1.21 14.88
CA PRO A 102 12.69 -2.62 14.81
C PRO A 102 11.43 -2.85 13.97
N LEU A 103 10.54 -1.86 13.87
CA LEU A 103 9.31 -1.96 13.07
C LEU A 103 9.59 -2.05 11.58
N VAL A 104 10.79 -1.68 11.10
CA VAL A 104 11.15 -1.85 9.68
C VAL A 104 11.06 -3.32 9.28
N GLY A 105 11.59 -4.23 10.11
CA GLY A 105 11.48 -5.67 9.90
C GLY A 105 10.05 -6.17 10.02
N GLU A 106 9.34 -5.78 11.08
CA GLU A 106 7.94 -6.18 11.29
C GLU A 106 7.03 -5.76 10.14
N CYS A 107 7.22 -4.55 9.60
CA CYS A 107 6.46 -4.07 8.44
C CYS A 107 6.77 -4.85 7.18
N ALA A 108 8.04 -5.22 6.95
CA ALA A 108 8.41 -6.05 5.81
C ALA A 108 7.85 -7.48 5.92
N ASP A 109 7.67 -8.01 7.13
CA ASP A 109 7.03 -9.30 7.38
C ASP A 109 5.51 -9.23 7.23
N ALA A 110 4.88 -8.15 7.71
CA ALA A 110 3.43 -7.93 7.57
C ALA A 110 3.00 -7.62 6.13
N TYR A 111 3.86 -6.97 5.35
CA TYR A 111 3.59 -6.54 3.98
C TYR A 111 4.67 -7.03 3.00
N PRO A 112 4.74 -8.34 2.73
CA PRO A 112 5.81 -8.93 1.93
C PRO A 112 5.87 -8.39 0.49
N ALA A 113 4.74 -7.95 -0.08
CA ALA A 113 4.70 -7.34 -1.41
C ALA A 113 5.50 -6.02 -1.53
N THR A 114 5.84 -5.37 -0.41
CA THR A 114 6.65 -4.15 -0.41
C THR A 114 8.15 -4.41 -0.57
N ARG A 115 8.58 -5.67 -0.47
CA ARG A 115 9.98 -6.06 -0.65
C ARG A 115 10.40 -5.89 -2.11
N PRO A 116 11.69 -5.64 -2.37
CA PRO A 116 12.24 -5.70 -3.71
C PRO A 116 11.93 -7.05 -4.37
N VAL A 117 11.65 -7.03 -5.67
CA VAL A 117 11.45 -8.21 -6.50
C VAL A 117 12.47 -8.21 -7.64
N GLU A 118 12.98 -9.37 -8.01
CA GLU A 118 13.94 -9.50 -9.12
C GLU A 118 13.32 -9.12 -10.47
N SER A 119 12.05 -9.49 -10.67
CA SER A 119 11.28 -9.14 -11.86
C SER A 119 9.79 -9.00 -11.55
N VAL A 120 9.14 -8.05 -12.22
CA VAL A 120 7.70 -7.92 -12.22
C VAL A 120 7.16 -8.54 -13.51
N THR A 121 6.24 -9.49 -13.37
CA THR A 121 5.51 -10.08 -14.50
C THR A 121 4.09 -9.53 -14.52
N LEU A 122 3.74 -8.77 -15.57
CA LEU A 122 2.39 -8.28 -15.75
C LEU A 122 1.41 -9.43 -16.07
N PRO A 123 0.12 -9.32 -15.68
CA PRO A 123 -0.88 -10.30 -16.06
C PRO A 123 -0.94 -10.54 -17.58
N SER A 124 -1.18 -11.80 -17.97
CA SER A 124 -1.36 -12.18 -19.38
C SER A 124 -2.72 -11.75 -19.92
N ASP A 125 -3.75 -11.70 -19.07
CA ASP A 125 -5.07 -11.19 -19.41
C ASP A 125 -5.00 -9.71 -19.83
N PRO A 126 -5.38 -9.34 -21.06
CA PRO A 126 -5.22 -7.98 -21.57
C PRO A 126 -5.96 -6.94 -20.74
N LEU A 127 -7.23 -7.18 -20.39
CA LEU A 127 -8.02 -6.24 -19.60
C LEU A 127 -7.39 -6.02 -18.22
N THR A 128 -6.95 -7.09 -17.56
CA THR A 128 -6.31 -7.00 -16.24
C THR A 128 -5.01 -6.21 -16.30
N ALA A 129 -4.18 -6.44 -17.32
CA ALA A 129 -2.93 -5.70 -17.48
C ALA A 129 -3.18 -4.22 -17.81
N GLU A 130 -4.07 -3.94 -18.76
CA GLU A 130 -4.41 -2.59 -19.21
C GLU A 130 -5.04 -1.78 -18.06
N ALA A 131 -6.11 -2.30 -17.46
CA ALA A 131 -6.81 -1.63 -16.37
C ALA A 131 -5.95 -1.47 -15.12
N GLY A 132 -5.19 -2.51 -14.76
CA GLY A 132 -4.28 -2.43 -13.64
C GLY A 132 -3.21 -1.36 -13.85
N CYS A 133 -2.56 -1.35 -15.01
CA CYS A 133 -1.51 -0.38 -15.33
C CYS A 133 -2.05 1.06 -15.36
N HIS A 134 -3.24 1.24 -15.94
CA HIS A 134 -3.93 2.53 -15.94
C HIS A 134 -4.21 2.99 -14.50
N ASP A 135 -4.90 2.17 -13.70
CA ASP A 135 -5.36 2.59 -12.38
C ASP A 135 -4.23 2.70 -11.34
N LEU A 136 -3.14 1.93 -11.50
CA LEU A 136 -1.94 2.09 -10.68
C LEU A 136 -1.22 3.41 -11.02
N SER A 137 -1.20 3.77 -12.30
CA SER A 137 -0.62 5.01 -12.77
C SER A 137 -1.39 6.19 -12.18
N ASP A 138 -2.72 6.21 -12.34
CA ASP A 138 -3.61 7.25 -11.81
C ASP A 138 -3.45 7.40 -10.29
N PHE A 139 -3.37 6.28 -9.57
CA PHE A 139 -3.15 6.31 -8.13
C PHE A 139 -1.85 7.02 -7.75
N ILE A 140 -0.73 6.67 -8.41
CA ILE A 140 0.59 7.23 -8.07
C ILE A 140 0.69 8.69 -8.52
N THR A 141 0.26 9.03 -9.74
CA THR A 141 0.32 10.40 -10.26
C THR A 141 -0.58 11.32 -9.46
N THR A 142 -1.79 10.89 -9.10
CA THR A 142 -2.70 11.66 -8.23
C THR A 142 -2.11 11.86 -6.84
N ALA A 143 -1.56 10.81 -6.21
CA ALA A 143 -0.98 10.91 -4.88
C ALA A 143 0.26 11.84 -4.83
N LEU A 144 1.00 11.95 -5.94
CA LEU A 144 2.21 12.77 -6.04
C LEU A 144 2.01 14.12 -6.72
N ARG A 145 0.78 14.47 -7.11
CA ARG A 145 0.48 15.70 -7.86
C ARG A 145 0.95 16.98 -7.16
N SER A 146 0.88 17.05 -5.82
CA SER A 146 1.38 18.22 -5.09
C SER A 146 2.90 18.40 -5.16
N GLN A 147 3.63 17.36 -5.56
CA GLN A 147 5.08 17.32 -5.72
C GLN A 147 5.48 17.08 -7.19
N GLU A 148 4.56 17.28 -8.14
CA GLU A 148 4.72 16.90 -9.54
C GLU A 148 6.01 17.43 -10.16
N GLN A 149 6.39 18.68 -9.83
CA GLN A 149 7.61 19.31 -10.35
C GLN A 149 8.88 18.52 -10.03
N ASN A 150 8.92 17.76 -8.94
CA ASN A 150 10.06 16.94 -8.57
C ASN A 150 10.19 15.66 -9.42
N TYR A 151 9.10 15.25 -10.11
CA TYR A 151 9.01 13.98 -10.82
C TYR A 151 8.37 14.11 -12.21
N ILE A 152 8.43 15.31 -12.80
CA ILE A 152 7.62 15.70 -13.96
C ILE A 152 7.80 14.77 -15.17
N ASP A 153 9.02 14.34 -15.46
CA ASP A 153 9.29 13.48 -16.63
C ASP A 153 8.68 12.09 -16.48
N ARG A 154 8.75 11.54 -15.25
CA ARG A 154 8.11 10.26 -14.90
C ARG A 154 6.59 10.36 -14.93
N ILE A 155 6.03 11.41 -14.34
CA ILE A 155 4.57 11.64 -14.33
C ILE A 155 4.04 11.81 -15.75
N ARG A 156 4.73 12.58 -16.61
CA ARG A 156 4.34 12.73 -18.02
C ARG A 156 4.36 11.42 -18.80
N ALA A 157 5.35 10.55 -18.55
CA ALA A 157 5.41 9.24 -19.19
C ALA A 157 4.22 8.36 -18.79
N TYR A 158 3.81 8.44 -17.52
CA TYR A 158 2.66 7.75 -16.95
C TYR A 158 1.33 8.30 -17.49
N ASP A 159 1.14 9.62 -17.54
CA ASP A 159 -0.03 10.25 -18.15
C ASP A 159 -0.15 9.94 -19.66
N ALA A 160 0.96 9.82 -20.38
CA ALA A 160 0.97 9.41 -21.78
C ALA A 160 0.51 7.96 -21.96
N MET A 161 0.97 7.07 -21.08
CA MET A 161 0.53 5.67 -21.04
C MET A 161 -0.97 5.57 -20.71
N GLU A 162 -1.46 6.29 -19.69
CA GLU A 162 -2.87 6.30 -19.30
C GLU A 162 -3.80 6.66 -20.46
N ARG A 163 -3.51 7.75 -21.18
CA ARG A 163 -4.31 8.18 -22.35
C ARG A 163 -4.38 7.13 -23.46
N LYS A 164 -3.31 6.36 -23.65
CA LYS A 164 -3.29 5.24 -24.63
C LYS A 164 -4.11 4.06 -24.12
N LEU A 165 -4.03 3.78 -22.83
CA LEU A 165 -4.80 2.71 -22.17
C LEU A 165 -6.30 3.01 -22.15
N ASP A 166 -6.73 4.25 -21.92
CA ASP A 166 -8.15 4.63 -21.96
C ASP A 166 -8.83 4.23 -23.27
N ASN A 167 -8.18 4.53 -24.39
CA ASN A 167 -8.67 4.17 -25.72
C ASN A 167 -8.73 2.65 -25.93
N ARG A 168 -7.73 1.91 -25.44
CA ARG A 168 -7.66 0.44 -25.58
C ARG A 168 -8.67 -0.27 -24.70
N MET A 169 -8.78 0.14 -23.43
CA MET A 169 -9.70 -0.45 -22.47
C MET A 169 -11.14 -0.35 -22.95
N GLY A 170 -11.55 0.78 -23.55
CA GLY A 170 -12.89 0.92 -24.13
C GLY A 170 -13.21 -0.17 -25.16
N ALA A 171 -12.24 -0.48 -26.04
CA ALA A 171 -12.37 -1.57 -27.01
C ALA A 171 -12.40 -2.96 -26.34
N THR A 172 -11.49 -3.20 -25.38
CA THR A 172 -11.41 -4.47 -24.64
C THR A 172 -12.69 -4.76 -23.84
N LEU A 173 -13.23 -3.75 -23.15
CA LEU A 173 -14.48 -3.84 -22.39
C LEU A 173 -15.67 -4.14 -23.30
N LYS A 174 -15.77 -3.45 -24.45
CA LYS A 174 -16.81 -3.69 -25.45
C LYS A 174 -16.73 -5.11 -26.03
N ALA A 175 -15.53 -5.57 -26.36
CA ALA A 175 -15.31 -6.92 -26.89
C ALA A 175 -15.70 -8.03 -25.88
N ARG A 176 -15.60 -7.75 -24.58
CA ARG A 176 -16.04 -8.66 -23.51
C ARG A 176 -17.52 -8.53 -23.14
N GLY A 177 -18.26 -7.60 -23.74
CA GLY A 177 -19.68 -7.40 -23.47
C GLY A 177 -19.98 -6.97 -22.02
N LEU A 178 -19.02 -6.35 -21.33
CA LEU A 178 -19.21 -5.94 -19.93
C LEU A 178 -20.05 -4.66 -19.85
N ASN A 179 -21.03 -4.65 -18.94
CA ASN A 179 -21.70 -3.42 -18.54
C ASN A 179 -20.82 -2.58 -17.60
N GLN A 180 -21.25 -1.35 -17.27
CA GLN A 180 -20.45 -0.43 -16.45
C GLN A 180 -20.11 -0.99 -15.06
N VAL A 181 -21.03 -1.69 -14.41
CA VAL A 181 -20.80 -2.27 -13.07
C VAL A 181 -19.74 -3.36 -13.14
N GLN A 182 -19.85 -4.26 -14.11
CA GLN A 182 -18.88 -5.33 -14.35
C GLN A 182 -17.51 -4.78 -14.75
N ALA A 183 -17.48 -3.72 -15.57
CA ALA A 183 -16.25 -3.04 -15.97
C ALA A 183 -15.54 -2.43 -14.76
N ASN A 184 -16.28 -1.73 -13.88
CA ASN A 184 -15.73 -1.16 -12.66
C ASN A 184 -15.18 -2.24 -11.71
N GLU A 185 -15.90 -3.36 -11.56
CA GLU A 185 -15.44 -4.47 -10.74
C GLU A 185 -14.18 -5.13 -11.33
N ALA A 186 -14.12 -5.32 -12.65
CA ALA A 186 -12.95 -5.86 -13.33
C ALA A 186 -11.72 -4.95 -13.16
N ARG A 187 -11.89 -3.63 -13.26
CA ARG A 187 -10.83 -2.64 -13.00
C ARG A 187 -10.34 -2.68 -11.56
N ALA A 188 -11.26 -2.71 -10.60
CA ALA A 188 -10.92 -2.80 -9.18
C ALA A 188 -10.15 -4.09 -8.85
N LYS A 189 -10.55 -5.23 -9.42
CA LYS A 189 -9.81 -6.51 -9.32
C LYS A 189 -8.43 -6.43 -9.97
N ALA A 190 -8.33 -5.76 -11.12
CA ALA A 190 -7.06 -5.56 -11.81
C ALA A 190 -6.06 -4.74 -10.99
N LEU A 191 -6.49 -3.60 -10.44
CA LEU A 191 -5.65 -2.78 -9.56
C LEU A 191 -5.24 -3.55 -8.30
N ALA A 192 -6.18 -4.28 -7.66
CA ALA A 192 -5.87 -5.10 -6.50
C ALA A 192 -4.78 -6.14 -6.80
N LYS A 193 -4.84 -6.76 -7.98
CA LYS A 193 -3.79 -7.69 -8.43
C LYS A 193 -2.44 -6.98 -8.58
N LEU A 194 -2.39 -5.86 -9.29
CA LEU A 194 -1.13 -5.15 -9.54
C LEU A 194 -0.49 -4.58 -8.27
N ALA A 195 -1.28 -4.15 -7.29
CA ALA A 195 -0.79 -3.67 -6.00
C ALA A 195 0.07 -4.70 -5.24
N THR A 196 -0.07 -5.99 -5.57
CA THR A 196 0.66 -7.09 -4.90
C THR A 196 1.84 -7.64 -5.70
N LEU A 197 2.09 -7.13 -6.92
CA LEU A 197 3.15 -7.66 -7.79
C LEU A 197 4.58 -7.23 -7.41
N GLY A 198 4.71 -6.27 -6.49
CA GLY A 198 5.99 -5.71 -6.07
C GLY A 198 5.93 -4.19 -5.94
N PRO A 199 7.09 -3.52 -5.83
CA PRO A 199 7.18 -2.07 -5.66
C PRO A 199 6.43 -1.32 -6.78
N PRO A 200 5.60 -0.29 -6.48
CA PRO A 200 4.69 0.29 -7.47
C PRO A 200 5.40 0.87 -8.69
N ILE A 201 6.57 1.48 -8.50
CA ILE A 201 7.36 2.01 -9.62
C ILE A 201 7.90 0.89 -10.51
N ALA A 202 8.40 -0.21 -9.95
CA ALA A 202 8.87 -1.34 -10.75
C ALA A 202 7.73 -1.93 -11.60
N VAL A 203 6.51 -1.95 -11.06
CA VAL A 203 5.31 -2.36 -11.80
C VAL A 203 4.98 -1.36 -12.92
N LEU A 204 4.98 -0.07 -12.61
CA LEU A 204 4.72 0.98 -13.60
C LEU A 204 5.77 1.03 -14.71
N ASP A 205 7.04 0.71 -14.43
CA ASP A 205 8.07 0.64 -15.45
C ASP A 205 7.83 -0.52 -16.42
N GLN A 206 7.31 -1.67 -15.95
CA GLN A 206 6.87 -2.74 -16.85
C GLN A 206 5.61 -2.36 -17.63
N CYS A 207 4.69 -1.63 -16.99
CA CYS A 207 3.52 -1.07 -17.67
C CYS A 207 3.95 -0.13 -18.81
N ALA A 208 4.88 0.78 -18.54
CA ALA A 208 5.41 1.72 -19.53
C ALA A 208 6.16 1.00 -20.65
N LYS A 209 6.94 -0.05 -20.35
CA LYS A 209 7.57 -0.88 -21.39
C LYS A 209 6.56 -1.58 -22.30
N LYS A 210 5.41 -2.02 -21.76
CA LYS A 210 4.39 -2.77 -22.51
C LYS A 210 3.40 -1.86 -23.23
N PHE A 211 3.05 -0.73 -22.63
CA PHE A 211 1.92 0.12 -23.02
C PHE A 211 2.27 1.59 -23.21
N GLY A 212 3.48 2.02 -22.85
CA GLY A 212 4.00 3.36 -23.09
C GLY A 212 4.15 3.69 -24.58
N PRO A 213 4.71 4.86 -24.93
CA PRO A 213 4.83 5.34 -26.31
C PRO A 213 5.41 4.28 -27.25
#